data_AF-A0AA92R8B6-F1
#
_entry.id   AF-A0AA92R8B6-F1
#
_cell.length_a   1.000
_cell.length_b   1.000
_cell.length_c   1.000
_cell.angle_alpha   90.00
_cell.angle_beta   90.00
_cell.angle_gamma   90.00
#
_symmetry.space_group_name_H-M   'P 1'
#
loop_
_entity.id
_entity.type
_entity.pdbx_description
1 polymer ?
#
loop_
_entity_poly.entity_id
_entity_poly.type
_entity_poly.pdbx_seq_one_letter_code
_entity_poly.pdbx_strand_id
1 'polypeptide(L)'
;MGVLQIFDQSINCGITGFEDPTSGSVRKSLSLSKQLVHHPSATKLTVAHQDVPYFGISDGDYLLVDSSLQPEANDCILVEYLGENALVSFQEIQKQEDIVVQGVVSARFHWYRKGHSIPIHNSLKEFDLHELLIPPEQQHTCVLMRANGKSMLPIIDNGDLLLLNRSLSFKEDHPVIMALNGELVCKRLNKRLKKAYSDNPKFRSVYLSSSDEIRIYGCVSMAIRIYRRELRGR
;
A
#
# COMPACT_ATOMS: atom_id res chain seq x y z
N MET A 1 -18.39 -33.26 -12.79
CA MET A 1 -17.49 -33.49 -11.64
C MET A 1 -16.09 -33.12 -12.06
N GLY A 2 -15.64 -31.95 -11.61
CA GLY A 2 -14.32 -31.39 -11.87
C GLY A 2 -14.20 -30.21 -10.93
N VAL A 3 -13.86 -30.50 -9.67
CA VAL A 3 -13.60 -29.49 -8.65
C VAL A 3 -12.39 -28.70 -9.15
N LEU A 4 -12.57 -27.41 -9.43
CA LEU A 4 -11.46 -26.52 -9.72
C LEU A 4 -10.67 -26.38 -8.42
N GLN A 5 -9.63 -27.20 -8.26
CA GLN A 5 -8.66 -27.02 -7.18
C GLN A 5 -7.89 -25.75 -7.48
N ILE A 6 -8.19 -24.68 -6.73
CA ILE A 6 -7.39 -23.46 -6.72
C ILE A 6 -6.11 -23.79 -5.93
N PHE A 7 -5.10 -24.31 -6.63
CA PHE A 7 -3.78 -24.50 -6.06
C PHE A 7 -3.05 -23.14 -5.96
N ASP A 8 -2.68 -22.74 -4.74
CA ASP A 8 -1.52 -21.91 -4.37
C ASP A 8 -1.36 -20.51 -5.00
N GLN A 9 -2.39 -19.97 -5.67
CA GLN A 9 -2.26 -18.77 -6.52
C GLN A 9 -3.10 -17.56 -6.09
N SER A 10 -3.85 -17.65 -5.00
CA SER A 10 -4.61 -16.53 -4.45
C SER A 10 -3.75 -15.67 -3.52
N ILE A 11 -3.85 -14.35 -3.70
CA ILE A 11 -3.56 -13.46 -2.57
C ILE A 11 -4.78 -13.54 -1.66
N ASN A 12 -4.67 -14.25 -0.55
CA ASN A 12 -5.71 -14.27 0.48
C ASN A 12 -5.58 -13.01 1.34
N CYS A 13 -6.32 -11.95 1.00
CA CYS A 13 -6.33 -10.75 1.82
C CYS A 13 -6.98 -11.08 3.18
N GLY A 14 -6.16 -11.23 4.22
CA GLY A 14 -6.68 -11.31 5.58
C GLY A 14 -7.28 -9.96 5.97
N ILE A 15 -8.49 -9.95 6.54
CA ILE A 15 -8.98 -8.74 7.19
C ILE A 15 -8.11 -8.52 8.42
N THR A 16 -7.46 -7.36 8.49
CA THR A 16 -6.88 -6.87 9.74
C THR A 16 -7.79 -5.79 10.26
N GLY A 17 -8.64 -6.14 11.23
CA GLY A 17 -9.44 -5.16 11.95
C GLY A 17 -10.95 -5.41 11.98
N PHE A 18 -11.48 -6.46 11.33
CA PHE A 18 -12.88 -6.86 11.50
C PHE A 18 -13.04 -8.37 11.27
N GLU A 19 -13.46 -9.10 12.30
CA GLU A 19 -14.56 -10.07 12.25
C GLU A 19 -14.89 -10.66 13.62
N ASP A 20 -16.08 -10.34 14.11
CA ASP A 20 -17.15 -11.27 14.50
C ASP A 20 -18.24 -10.39 15.16
N PRO A 21 -19.46 -10.27 14.61
CA PRO A 21 -20.54 -9.50 15.24
C PRO A 21 -20.88 -10.01 16.66
N THR A 22 -20.39 -11.19 17.04
CA THR A 22 -20.59 -11.80 18.36
C THR A 22 -19.36 -11.72 19.28
N SER A 23 -18.20 -11.25 18.82
CA SER A 23 -17.04 -11.09 19.71
C SER A 23 -16.97 -9.68 20.30
N GLY A 24 -17.33 -9.56 21.57
CA GLY A 24 -17.31 -8.32 22.37
C GLY A 24 -15.91 -7.74 22.64
N SER A 25 -14.98 -7.80 21.68
CA SER A 25 -13.63 -7.27 21.82
C SER A 25 -13.59 -5.78 21.48
N VAL A 26 -13.23 -4.98 22.47
CA VAL A 26 -13.04 -3.53 22.43
C VAL A 26 -12.27 -3.09 21.17
N ARG A 27 -12.91 -2.26 20.34
CA ARG A 27 -12.29 -1.55 19.20
C ARG A 27 -11.00 -0.85 19.65
N LYS A 28 -9.82 -1.37 19.32
CA LYS A 28 -8.64 -0.50 19.21
C LYS A 28 -8.71 0.21 17.87
N SER A 29 -9.05 1.50 17.90
CA SER A 29 -8.97 2.35 16.71
C SER A 29 -7.54 2.30 16.17
N LEU A 30 -7.39 1.87 14.92
CA LEU A 30 -6.11 1.77 14.23
C LEU A 30 -5.72 3.16 13.72
N SER A 31 -4.82 3.85 14.42
CA SER A 31 -4.27 5.14 13.95
C SER A 31 -3.03 4.89 13.10
N LEU A 32 -3.09 5.28 11.83
CA LEU A 32 -1.95 5.17 10.90
C LEU A 32 -0.75 5.98 11.40
N SER A 33 -0.99 7.15 11.98
CA SER A 33 0.04 7.99 12.60
C SER A 33 0.83 7.22 13.66
N LYS A 34 0.15 6.55 14.59
CA LYS A 34 0.81 5.75 15.64
C LYS A 34 1.54 4.52 15.11
N GLN A 35 1.21 4.05 13.91
CA GLN A 35 1.81 2.86 13.32
C GLN A 35 2.97 3.15 12.37
N LEU A 36 2.98 4.33 11.75
CA LEU A 36 3.89 4.67 10.66
C LEU A 36 4.83 5.84 11.00
N VAL A 37 4.45 6.70 11.95
CA VAL A 37 5.23 7.89 12.34
C VAL A 37 5.78 7.67 13.75
N HIS A 38 7.05 7.26 13.82
CA HIS A 38 7.76 6.99 15.08
C HIS A 38 8.45 8.23 15.64
N HIS A 39 9.00 9.07 14.75
CA HIS A 39 9.69 10.31 15.10
C HIS A 39 9.03 11.51 14.40
N PRO A 40 7.89 12.03 14.90
CA PRO A 40 7.11 13.06 14.20
C PRO A 40 7.92 14.30 13.82
N SER A 41 8.88 14.72 14.64
CA SER A 41 9.73 15.89 14.34
C SER A 41 10.81 15.66 13.29
N ALA A 42 11.15 14.39 12.99
CA ALA A 42 12.16 13.97 12.02
C ALA A 42 11.55 13.26 10.80
N THR A 43 10.24 13.02 10.81
CA THR A 43 9.52 12.40 9.70
C THR A 43 8.94 13.48 8.81
N LYS A 44 9.39 13.54 7.55
CA LYS A 44 8.79 14.34 6.49
C LYS A 44 7.83 13.50 5.66
N LEU A 45 6.76 14.14 5.17
CA LEU A 45 5.88 13.61 4.14
C LEU A 45 6.21 14.31 2.82
N THR A 46 6.62 13.56 1.81
CA THR A 46 6.99 14.09 0.49
C THR A 46 6.39 13.26 -0.63
N VAL A 47 6.67 13.64 -1.89
CA VAL A 47 6.18 12.95 -3.09
C VAL A 47 7.37 12.42 -3.88
N ALA A 48 7.23 11.20 -4.39
CA ALA A 48 8.19 10.61 -5.32
C ALA A 48 8.06 11.31 -6.69
N HIS A 49 9.21 11.70 -7.26
CA HIS A 49 9.31 12.30 -8.59
C HIS A 49 9.97 11.36 -9.62
N GLN A 50 10.02 10.07 -9.29
CA GLN A 50 10.64 9.02 -10.09
C GLN A 50 10.01 7.66 -9.75
N ASP A 51 10.06 6.74 -10.71
CA ASP A 51 9.73 5.34 -10.45
C ASP A 51 10.94 4.62 -9.85
N VAL A 52 10.70 3.80 -8.81
CA VAL A 52 11.70 2.91 -8.22
C VAL A 52 11.12 1.49 -8.12
N PRO A 53 11.10 0.73 -9.24
CA PRO A 53 10.37 -0.53 -9.33
C PRO A 53 10.76 -1.59 -8.30
N TYR A 54 12.03 -1.61 -7.88
CA TYR A 54 12.52 -2.55 -6.87
C TYR A 54 11.82 -2.38 -5.51
N PHE A 55 11.58 -1.13 -5.12
CA PHE A 55 10.79 -0.81 -3.92
C PHE A 55 9.29 -0.77 -4.21
N GLY A 56 8.91 -0.84 -5.49
CA GLY A 56 7.54 -0.67 -5.96
C GLY A 56 7.03 0.76 -5.82
N ILE A 57 7.92 1.75 -5.72
CA ILE A 57 7.56 3.17 -5.68
C ILE A 57 7.31 3.64 -7.12
N SER A 58 6.28 4.47 -7.29
CA SER A 58 5.93 5.11 -8.56
C SER A 58 5.96 6.63 -8.42
N ASP A 59 6.18 7.31 -9.54
CA ASP A 59 6.02 8.77 -9.63
C ASP A 59 4.63 9.20 -9.10
N GLY A 60 4.62 10.23 -8.25
CA GLY A 60 3.42 10.72 -7.57
C GLY A 60 3.03 10.00 -6.27
N ASP A 61 3.75 8.95 -5.87
CA ASP A 61 3.53 8.31 -4.57
C ASP A 61 3.92 9.23 -3.42
N TYR A 62 3.14 9.22 -2.33
CA TYR A 62 3.57 9.88 -1.10
C TYR A 62 4.51 8.97 -0.30
N LEU A 63 5.52 9.57 0.30
CA LEU A 63 6.56 8.89 1.05
C LEU A 63 6.68 9.49 2.45
N LEU A 64 6.77 8.63 3.46
CA LEU A 64 7.37 9.02 4.73
C LEU A 64 8.87 8.84 4.63
N VAL A 65 9.61 9.91 4.93
CA VAL A 65 11.06 9.88 5.04
C VAL A 65 11.44 10.28 6.45
N ASP A 66 12.13 9.41 7.17
CA ASP A 66 12.54 9.63 8.55
C ASP A 66 14.05 9.84 8.60
N SER A 67 14.47 11.04 9.01
CA SER A 67 15.88 11.43 9.12
C SER A 67 16.55 10.96 10.42
N SER A 68 15.79 10.42 11.37
CA SER A 68 16.32 9.84 12.60
C SER A 68 16.80 8.40 12.45
N LEU A 69 16.38 7.71 11.39
CA LEU A 69 16.78 6.34 11.10
C LEU A 69 18.17 6.30 10.47
N GLN A 70 19.02 5.38 10.94
CA GLN A 70 20.27 5.07 10.27
C GLN A 70 19.98 4.17 9.05
N PRO A 71 20.41 4.55 7.83
CA PRO A 71 20.21 3.71 6.65
C PRO A 71 20.92 2.35 6.79
N GLU A 72 20.24 1.27 6.41
CA GLU A 72 20.85 -0.03 6.21
C GLU A 72 20.86 -0.41 4.73
N ALA A 73 21.58 -1.49 4.40
CA ALA A 73 21.86 -1.89 3.03
C ALA A 73 20.60 -1.95 2.14
N ASN A 74 19.48 -2.49 2.62
CA ASN A 74 18.29 -2.70 1.80
C ASN A 74 17.32 -1.51 1.79
N ASP A 75 17.71 -0.36 2.35
CA ASP A 75 16.83 0.81 2.37
C ASP A 75 16.78 1.55 1.05
N CYS A 76 15.60 2.09 0.78
CA CYS A 76 15.44 3.22 -0.10
C CYS A 76 15.63 4.48 0.74
N ILE A 77 16.44 5.42 0.25
CA ILE A 77 16.68 6.69 0.93
C ILE A 77 16.40 7.84 -0.01
N LEU A 78 16.01 8.96 0.59
CA LEU A 78 15.91 10.23 -0.11
C LEU A 78 17.25 10.94 0.01
N VAL A 79 17.82 11.30 -1.14
CA VAL A 79 19.04 12.09 -1.21
C VAL A 79 18.79 13.38 -1.98
N GLU A 80 19.62 14.37 -1.70
CA GLU A 80 19.75 15.58 -2.49
C GLU A 80 21.12 15.57 -3.18
N TYR A 81 21.13 15.76 -4.49
CA TYR A 81 22.34 15.85 -5.31
C TYR A 81 22.19 17.04 -6.25
N LEU A 82 23.13 17.99 -6.19
CA LEU A 82 23.09 19.24 -6.97
C LEU A 82 21.78 20.04 -6.79
N GLY A 83 21.16 19.96 -5.61
CA GLY A 83 19.89 20.63 -5.29
C GLY A 83 18.63 19.91 -5.79
N GLU A 84 18.78 18.73 -6.41
CA GLU A 84 17.66 17.89 -6.85
C GLU A 84 17.49 16.68 -5.95
N ASN A 85 16.23 16.35 -5.63
CA ASN A 85 15.90 15.19 -4.82
C ASN A 85 15.84 13.92 -5.68
N ALA A 86 16.47 12.85 -5.21
CA ALA A 86 16.42 11.54 -5.84
C ALA A 86 16.19 10.42 -4.81
N LEU A 87 15.55 9.34 -5.25
CA LEU A 87 15.39 8.11 -4.48
C LEU A 87 16.41 7.09 -4.96
N VAL A 88 17.20 6.56 -4.03
CA VAL A 88 18.26 5.59 -4.34
C VAL A 88 18.27 4.45 -3.34
N SER A 89 18.72 3.27 -3.76
CA SER A 89 19.08 2.23 -2.80
C SER A 89 20.33 2.66 -2.05
N PHE A 90 20.35 2.51 -0.72
CA PHE A 90 21.53 2.86 0.07
C PHE A 90 22.79 2.08 -0.35
N GLN A 91 22.64 0.83 -0.79
CA GLN A 91 23.73 0.02 -1.34
C GLN A 91 24.38 0.62 -2.60
N GLU A 92 23.62 1.38 -3.39
CA GLU A 92 24.07 1.92 -4.67
C GLU A 92 24.75 3.28 -4.54
N ILE A 93 24.74 3.88 -3.33
CA ILE A 93 25.46 5.12 -3.08
C ILE A 93 26.95 4.89 -3.21
N GLN A 94 27.49 5.38 -4.33
CA GLN A 94 28.92 5.67 -4.43
C GLN A 94 29.19 6.87 -3.52
N LYS A 95 30.19 6.77 -2.63
CA LYS A 95 30.61 7.88 -1.78
C LYS A 95 31.09 9.05 -2.65
N GLN A 96 30.17 9.92 -3.03
CA GLN A 96 30.44 11.20 -3.68
C GLN A 96 30.26 12.30 -2.62
N GLU A 97 31.12 13.31 -2.65
CA GLU A 97 31.16 14.36 -1.62
C GLU A 97 29.91 15.25 -1.64
N ASP A 98 29.18 15.31 -2.76
CA ASP A 98 28.05 16.23 -2.97
C ASP A 98 26.66 15.62 -2.70
N ILE A 99 26.58 14.38 -2.19
CA ILE A 99 25.30 13.72 -1.89
C ILE A 99 24.92 13.99 -0.44
N VAL A 100 23.79 14.64 -0.22
CA VAL A 100 23.20 14.85 1.12
C VAL A 100 22.07 13.84 1.34
N VAL A 101 22.22 12.95 2.32
CA VAL A 101 21.15 12.02 2.70
C VAL A 101 20.11 12.77 3.56
N GLN A 102 18.89 12.89 3.05
CA GLN A 102 17.79 13.54 3.77
C GLN A 102 17.07 12.60 4.75
N GLY A 103 17.10 11.28 4.52
CA GLY A 103 16.56 10.28 5.44
C GLY A 103 16.16 8.97 4.77
N VAL A 104 15.67 8.02 5.57
CA VAL A 104 15.23 6.70 5.10
C VAL A 104 13.75 6.74 4.74
N VAL A 105 13.38 6.18 3.58
CA VAL A 105 11.98 6.00 3.20
C VAL A 105 11.37 4.91 4.08
N SER A 106 10.59 5.29 5.10
CA SER A 106 10.02 4.34 6.07
C SER A 106 8.72 3.71 5.59
N ALA A 107 7.93 4.45 4.82
CA ALA A 107 6.68 3.99 4.23
C ALA A 107 6.36 4.70 2.92
N ARG A 108 5.53 4.06 2.09
CA ARG A 108 5.02 4.58 0.83
C ARG A 108 3.52 4.39 0.73
N PHE A 109 2.84 5.35 0.13
CA PHE A 109 1.40 5.37 -0.11
C PHE A 109 1.13 5.56 -1.61
N HIS A 110 0.55 4.53 -2.22
CA HIS A 110 0.14 4.54 -3.62
C HIS A 110 -1.34 4.79 -3.75
N TRP A 111 -1.74 5.83 -4.47
CA TRP A 111 -3.15 6.06 -4.79
C TRP A 111 -3.50 5.48 -6.15
N TYR A 112 -4.44 4.54 -6.14
CA TYR A 112 -5.06 4.07 -7.38
C TYR A 112 -6.12 5.06 -7.87
N ARG A 113 -6.75 5.79 -6.97
CA ARG A 113 -7.78 6.79 -7.27
C ARG A 113 -7.25 8.13 -6.85
N LYS A 114 -7.41 9.18 -7.68
CA LYS A 114 -7.11 10.56 -7.27
C LYS A 114 -7.70 10.80 -5.87
N GLY A 115 -6.81 10.86 -4.88
CA GLY A 115 -7.14 11.31 -3.55
C GLY A 115 -7.38 12.80 -3.56
N HIS A 116 -7.64 13.36 -2.38
CA HIS A 116 -7.46 14.79 -2.20
C HIS A 116 -5.96 15.10 -2.21
N SER A 117 -5.58 16.32 -2.57
CA SER A 117 -4.18 16.74 -2.52
C SER A 117 -3.75 16.82 -1.06
N ILE A 118 -2.73 16.04 -0.69
CA ILE A 118 -2.14 16.10 0.64
C ILE A 118 -0.96 17.08 0.58
N PRO A 119 -0.92 18.10 1.46
CA PRO A 119 0.23 18.99 1.54
C PRO A 119 1.50 18.22 1.95
N ILE A 120 2.63 18.59 1.34
CA ILE A 120 3.95 18.09 1.72
C ILE A 120 4.36 18.77 3.03
N HIS A 121 4.93 17.99 3.95
CA HIS A 121 5.33 18.47 5.27
C HIS A 121 6.77 18.06 5.57
N ASN A 122 7.61 19.00 6.03
CA ASN A 122 8.97 18.69 6.47
C ASN A 122 9.03 18.03 7.86
N SER A 123 7.92 18.07 8.60
CA SER A 123 7.76 17.47 9.92
C SER A 123 6.30 17.14 10.13
N LEU A 124 6.02 16.00 10.76
CA LEU A 124 4.67 15.55 11.13
C LEU A 124 4.34 15.81 12.60
N LYS A 125 5.10 16.67 13.29
CA LYS A 125 4.85 17.00 14.70
C LYS A 125 3.47 17.61 14.95
N GLU A 126 2.97 18.39 14.02
CA GLU A 126 1.70 19.15 14.14
C GLU A 126 0.59 18.57 13.25
N PHE A 127 0.83 17.45 12.57
CA PHE A 127 -0.09 16.90 11.57
C PHE A 127 -0.44 15.44 11.89
N ASP A 128 -1.74 15.11 11.81
CA ASP A 128 -2.19 13.73 11.92
C ASP A 128 -2.20 13.06 10.54
N LEU A 129 -1.21 12.20 10.29
CA LEU A 129 -1.10 11.42 9.05
C LEU A 129 -2.37 10.62 8.75
N HIS A 130 -3.06 10.09 9.76
CA HIS A 130 -4.28 9.32 9.54
C HIS A 130 -5.36 10.18 8.89
N GLU A 131 -5.58 11.40 9.38
CA GLU A 131 -6.56 12.33 8.83
C GLU A 131 -6.13 12.88 7.47
N LEU A 132 -4.82 13.10 7.28
CA LEU A 132 -4.26 13.46 5.97
C LEU A 132 -4.49 12.36 4.92
N LEU A 133 -4.41 11.08 5.28
CA LEU A 133 -4.60 9.99 4.33
C LEU A 133 -6.08 9.63 4.15
N ILE A 134 -6.85 9.68 5.25
CA ILE A 134 -8.24 9.24 5.34
C ILE A 134 -9.04 10.34 6.04
N PRO A 135 -9.57 11.30 5.26
CA PRO A 135 -10.38 12.39 5.80
C PRO A 135 -11.59 11.85 6.57
N PRO A 136 -12.04 12.54 7.63
CA PRO A 136 -13.15 12.08 8.48
C PRO A 136 -14.40 11.65 7.69
N GLU A 137 -14.73 12.34 6.61
CA GLU A 137 -15.88 12.03 5.76
C GLU A 137 -15.77 10.68 5.02
N GLN A 138 -14.56 10.12 4.88
CA GLN A 138 -14.31 8.84 4.22
C GLN A 138 -14.11 7.67 5.20
N GLN A 139 -13.90 7.94 6.49
CA GLN A 139 -13.54 6.90 7.47
C GLN A 139 -14.61 5.82 7.62
N HIS A 140 -15.90 6.17 7.48
CA HIS A 140 -17.01 5.23 7.61
C HIS A 140 -17.19 4.30 6.40
N THR A 141 -16.59 4.64 5.25
CA THR A 141 -16.68 3.82 4.02
C THR A 141 -15.39 3.05 3.75
N CYS A 142 -14.33 3.33 4.52
CA CYS A 142 -13.03 2.75 4.35
C CYS A 142 -12.77 1.58 5.31
N VAL A 143 -12.06 0.56 4.82
CA VAL A 143 -11.63 -0.62 5.59
C VAL A 143 -10.19 -0.91 5.25
N LEU A 144 -9.36 -1.16 6.27
CA LEU A 144 -8.00 -1.63 6.07
C LEU A 144 -7.97 -3.16 6.00
N MET A 145 -7.24 -3.67 5.01
CA MET A 145 -7.00 -5.09 4.80
C MET A 145 -5.51 -5.33 4.62
N ARG A 146 -5.03 -6.54 4.88
CA ARG A 146 -3.62 -6.87 4.66
C ARG A 146 -3.50 -7.81 3.47
N ALA A 147 -2.66 -7.44 2.50
CA ALA A 147 -2.31 -8.30 1.38
C ALA A 147 -1.49 -9.51 1.86
N ASN A 148 -1.67 -10.64 1.21
CA ASN A 148 -0.92 -11.87 1.47
C ASN A 148 -0.55 -12.52 0.14
N GLY A 149 0.72 -12.70 -0.18
CA GLY A 149 1.18 -13.24 -1.46
C GLY A 149 1.54 -12.17 -2.50
N LYS A 150 1.98 -12.63 -3.68
CA LYS A 150 2.78 -11.82 -4.63
C LYS A 150 2.10 -11.52 -5.97
N SER A 151 0.83 -11.89 -6.13
CA SER A 151 0.11 -11.78 -7.41
C SER A 151 -0.12 -10.34 -7.90
N MET A 152 0.00 -9.33 -7.05
CA MET A 152 -0.26 -7.93 -7.38
C MET A 152 1.02 -7.06 -7.35
N LEU A 153 2.19 -7.71 -7.36
CA LEU A 153 3.48 -7.03 -7.52
C LEU A 153 3.54 -6.30 -8.87
N PRO A 154 4.30 -5.19 -8.98
CA PRO A 154 5.23 -4.66 -7.98
C PRO A 154 4.58 -3.73 -6.93
N ILE A 155 3.39 -3.21 -7.21
CA ILE A 155 2.77 -2.15 -6.41
C ILE A 155 2.17 -2.65 -5.11
N ILE A 156 1.51 -3.81 -5.11
CA ILE A 156 0.98 -4.48 -3.92
C ILE A 156 1.78 -5.77 -3.69
N ASP A 157 2.45 -5.87 -2.55
CA ASP A 157 3.21 -7.04 -2.13
C ASP A 157 2.60 -7.65 -0.87
N ASN A 158 3.10 -8.84 -0.53
CA ASN A 158 2.77 -9.53 0.68
C ASN A 158 3.05 -8.67 1.93
N GLY A 159 2.01 -8.47 2.75
CA GLY A 159 2.10 -7.70 3.98
C GLY A 159 1.73 -6.22 3.85
N ASP A 160 1.56 -5.70 2.63
CA ASP A 160 1.07 -4.34 2.40
C ASP A 160 -0.33 -4.16 3.00
N LEU A 161 -0.62 -2.95 3.48
CA LEU A 161 -1.97 -2.57 3.90
C LEU A 161 -2.72 -1.98 2.72
N LEU A 162 -3.96 -2.43 2.52
CA LEU A 162 -4.84 -1.98 1.46
C LEU A 162 -6.00 -1.20 2.08
N LEU A 163 -6.17 0.05 1.66
CA LEU A 163 -7.36 0.82 1.98
C LEU A 163 -8.44 0.49 0.96
N LEU A 164 -9.42 -0.29 1.39
CA LEU A 164 -10.63 -0.58 0.64
C LEU A 164 -11.63 0.55 0.87
N ASN A 165 -12.16 1.15 -0.18
CA ASN A 165 -13.26 2.10 -0.08
C ASN A 165 -14.53 1.54 -0.72
N ARG A 166 -15.59 1.41 0.08
CA ARG A 166 -16.88 0.83 -0.30
C ARG A 166 -17.80 1.80 -1.04
N SER A 167 -17.57 3.13 -0.94
CA SER A 167 -18.36 4.13 -1.67
C SER A 167 -17.84 4.39 -3.08
N LEU A 168 -16.64 3.91 -3.43
CA LEU A 168 -16.07 4.08 -4.75
C LEU A 168 -16.68 3.10 -5.75
N SER A 169 -17.14 3.64 -6.87
CA SER A 169 -17.52 2.83 -8.01
C SER A 169 -16.30 2.16 -8.65
N PHE A 170 -16.54 0.97 -9.18
CA PHE A 170 -15.58 0.26 -10.00
C PHE A 170 -15.18 1.12 -11.21
N LYS A 171 -13.88 1.24 -11.47
CA LYS A 171 -13.37 1.66 -12.78
C LYS A 171 -12.37 0.63 -13.24
N GLU A 172 -12.31 0.46 -14.55
CA GLU A 172 -11.37 -0.44 -15.20
C GLU A 172 -9.94 -0.12 -14.72
N ASP A 173 -9.13 -1.17 -14.66
CA ASP A 173 -7.74 -1.11 -14.20
C ASP A 173 -7.55 -0.53 -12.79
N HIS A 174 -8.52 -0.64 -11.88
CA HIS A 174 -8.28 -0.43 -10.44
C HIS A 174 -8.40 -1.76 -9.70
N PRO A 175 -7.52 -2.06 -8.72
CA PRO A 175 -7.65 -3.29 -7.96
C PRO A 175 -8.95 -3.27 -7.14
N VAL A 176 -9.60 -4.42 -7.07
CA VAL A 176 -10.76 -4.64 -6.22
C VAL A 176 -10.49 -5.78 -5.25
N ILE A 177 -11.21 -5.75 -4.14
CA ILE A 177 -11.35 -6.91 -3.26
C ILE A 177 -12.67 -7.58 -3.61
N MET A 178 -12.63 -8.87 -3.95
CA MET A 178 -13.81 -9.64 -4.30
C MET A 178 -13.72 -11.06 -3.74
N ALA A 179 -14.86 -11.66 -3.39
CA ALA A 179 -14.96 -13.11 -3.30
C ALA A 179 -15.20 -13.66 -4.70
N LEU A 180 -14.37 -14.61 -5.12
CA LEU A 180 -14.52 -15.39 -6.33
C LEU A 180 -14.67 -16.86 -5.92
N ASN A 181 -15.86 -17.43 -6.12
CA ASN A 181 -16.20 -18.80 -5.70
C ASN A 181 -15.89 -19.06 -4.21
N GLY A 182 -16.21 -18.07 -3.36
CA GLY A 182 -15.97 -18.13 -1.91
C GLY A 182 -14.56 -17.70 -1.47
N GLU A 183 -13.60 -17.54 -2.38
CA GLU A 183 -12.24 -17.13 -2.03
C GLU A 183 -12.05 -15.61 -2.17
N LEU A 184 -11.56 -14.98 -1.09
CA LEU A 184 -11.33 -13.54 -1.05
C LEU A 184 -10.00 -13.18 -1.71
N VAL A 185 -10.07 -12.48 -2.85
CA VAL A 185 -8.92 -12.15 -3.68
C VAL A 185 -8.81 -10.66 -3.98
N CYS A 186 -7.58 -10.18 -4.15
CA CYS A 186 -7.27 -8.90 -4.77
C CYS A 186 -6.85 -9.09 -6.23
N LYS A 187 -7.59 -8.47 -7.16
CA LYS A 187 -7.35 -8.53 -8.61
C LYS A 187 -7.84 -7.27 -9.30
N ARG A 188 -7.39 -7.04 -10.54
CA ARG A 188 -8.05 -6.10 -11.46
C ARG A 188 -9.10 -6.85 -12.28
N LEU A 189 -10.14 -6.14 -12.68
CA LEU A 189 -11.21 -6.69 -13.52
C LEU A 189 -11.22 -6.00 -14.88
N ASN A 190 -11.34 -6.80 -15.93
CA ASN A 190 -11.73 -6.34 -17.24
C ASN A 190 -13.15 -6.83 -17.54
N LYS A 191 -14.13 -5.93 -17.53
CA LYS A 191 -15.54 -6.29 -17.73
C LYS A 191 -15.82 -6.73 -19.16
N ARG A 192 -15.19 -6.09 -20.14
CA ARG A 192 -15.37 -6.39 -21.57
C ARG A 192 -14.88 -7.80 -21.91
N LEU A 193 -13.71 -8.17 -21.39
CA LEU A 193 -13.09 -9.48 -21.61
C LEU A 193 -13.53 -10.53 -20.58
N LYS A 194 -14.39 -10.16 -19.62
CA LYS A 194 -14.81 -11.00 -18.48
C LYS A 194 -13.63 -11.71 -17.83
N LYS A 195 -12.64 -10.94 -17.40
CA LYS A 195 -11.35 -11.46 -16.96
C LYS A 195 -10.90 -10.78 -15.68
N ALA A 196 -10.51 -11.56 -14.69
CA ALA A 196 -9.76 -11.08 -13.53
C ALA A 196 -8.27 -11.30 -13.79
N TYR A 197 -7.45 -10.29 -13.55
CA TYR A 197 -6.02 -10.37 -13.81
C TYR A 197 -5.20 -9.77 -12.68
N SER A 198 -3.92 -10.14 -12.69
CA SER A 198 -2.90 -9.82 -11.71
C SER A 198 -1.87 -8.88 -12.33
N ASP A 199 -1.31 -7.98 -11.53
CA ASP A 199 -0.23 -7.09 -11.99
C ASP A 199 1.08 -7.88 -12.18
N ASN A 200 1.26 -8.96 -11.43
CA ASN A 200 2.40 -9.83 -11.57
C ASN A 200 2.20 -10.79 -12.75
N PRO A 201 3.00 -10.71 -13.83
CA PRO A 201 2.83 -11.53 -15.03
C PRO A 201 3.09 -13.02 -14.79
N LYS A 202 3.72 -13.39 -13.67
CA LYS A 202 3.90 -14.80 -13.26
C LYS A 202 2.58 -15.47 -12.86
N PHE A 203 1.53 -14.69 -12.60
CA PHE A 203 0.22 -15.19 -12.20
C PHE A 203 -0.73 -15.14 -13.39
N ARG A 204 -1.32 -16.30 -13.72
CA ARG A 204 -2.26 -16.38 -14.83
C ARG A 204 -3.54 -15.64 -14.48
N SER A 205 -4.11 -15.03 -15.50
CA SER A 205 -5.42 -14.44 -15.36
C SER A 205 -6.53 -15.49 -15.34
N VAL A 206 -7.64 -15.14 -14.72
CA VAL A 206 -8.82 -16.00 -14.58
C VAL A 206 -9.94 -15.46 -15.48
N TYR A 207 -10.50 -16.30 -16.33
CA TYR A 207 -11.71 -15.97 -17.08
C TYR A 207 -12.94 -16.18 -16.21
N LEU A 208 -13.85 -15.22 -16.26
CA LEU A 208 -15.06 -15.18 -15.44
C LEU A 208 -16.22 -15.70 -16.28
N SER A 209 -16.72 -16.86 -15.90
CA SER A 209 -17.88 -17.52 -16.47
C SER A 209 -19.17 -17.05 -15.81
N SER A 210 -20.32 -17.37 -16.40
CA SER A 210 -21.63 -17.11 -15.78
C SER A 210 -21.93 -18.03 -14.59
N SER A 211 -21.18 -19.11 -14.42
CA SER A 211 -21.30 -20.01 -13.26
C SER A 211 -20.45 -19.58 -12.07
N ASP A 212 -19.53 -18.62 -12.24
CA ASP A 212 -18.70 -18.13 -11.14
C ASP A 212 -19.52 -17.22 -10.23
N GLU A 213 -19.41 -17.45 -8.92
CA GLU A 213 -19.97 -16.55 -7.91
C GLU A 213 -18.96 -15.42 -7.63
N ILE A 214 -19.34 -14.19 -7.98
CA ILE A 214 -18.49 -13.02 -7.81
C ILE A 214 -19.18 -11.98 -6.94
N ARG A 215 -18.56 -11.66 -5.81
CA ARG A 215 -19.01 -10.58 -4.92
C ARG A 215 -17.90 -9.57 -4.72
N ILE A 216 -18.07 -8.35 -5.23
CA ILE A 216 -17.13 -7.25 -4.99
C ILE A 216 -17.42 -6.63 -3.62
N TYR A 217 -16.40 -6.57 -2.76
CA TYR A 217 -16.48 -5.94 -1.43
C TYR A 217 -16.12 -4.44 -1.48
N GLY A 218 -15.32 -4.01 -2.46
CA GLY A 218 -14.99 -2.61 -2.69
C GLY A 218 -13.79 -2.42 -3.63
N CYS A 219 -13.45 -1.16 -3.89
CA CYS A 219 -12.26 -0.79 -4.66
C CYS A 219 -11.09 -0.47 -3.74
N VAL A 220 -9.89 -0.93 -4.07
CA VAL A 220 -8.67 -0.48 -3.38
C VAL A 220 -8.39 0.95 -3.80
N SER A 221 -8.51 1.90 -2.87
CA SER A 221 -8.22 3.31 -3.12
C SER A 221 -6.73 3.62 -2.92
N MET A 222 -6.10 2.96 -1.95
CA MET A 222 -4.69 3.17 -1.61
C MET A 222 -4.01 1.85 -1.19
N ALA A 223 -2.75 1.67 -1.58
CA ALA A 223 -1.86 0.64 -1.04
C ALA A 223 -0.75 1.29 -0.21
N ILE A 224 -0.48 0.76 0.98
CA ILE A 224 0.52 1.25 1.92
C ILE A 224 1.58 0.16 2.08
N ARG A 225 2.82 0.48 1.71
CA ARG A 225 3.99 -0.36 1.96
C ARG A 225 4.80 0.21 3.10
N ILE A 226 5.15 -0.63 4.07
CA ILE A 226 5.99 -0.26 5.21
C ILE A 226 7.34 -0.94 5.03
N TYR A 227 8.39 -0.15 4.76
CA TYR A 227 9.75 -0.66 4.58
C TYR A 227 10.45 -0.82 5.93
N ARG A 228 10.28 0.18 6.80
CA ARG A 228 10.86 0.20 8.15
C ARG A 228 9.76 0.16 9.18
N ARG A 229 9.70 -0.94 9.92
CA ARG A 229 9.02 -0.98 11.21
C ARG A 229 10.07 -0.79 12.26
N GLU A 230 9.85 0.14 13.17
CA GLU A 230 10.63 0.13 14.41
C GLU A 230 10.37 -1.22 15.09
N LEU A 231 11.41 -2.03 15.24
CA LEU A 231 11.37 -3.14 16.19
C LEU A 231 11.23 -2.46 17.55
N ARG A 232 10.02 -2.46 18.11
CA ARG A 232 9.87 -2.18 19.54
C ARG A 232 10.86 -3.10 20.25
N GLY A 233 11.80 -2.51 20.98
CA GLY A 233 12.86 -3.22 21.68
C GLY A 233 12.30 -4.43 22.42
N ARG A 234 13.14 -5.47 22.43
CA ARG A 234 12.98 -6.74 23.15
C ARG A 234 12.33 -6.59 24.53
#